data_AF-A0A094A0T4-F1
#
_entry.id   AF-A0A094A0T4-F1
#
_cell.length_a   1.000
_cell.length_b   1.000
_cell.length_c   1.000
_cell.angle_alpha   90.00
_cell.angle_beta   90.00
_cell.angle_gamma   90.00
#
_symmetry.space_group_name_H-M   'P 1'
#
loop_
_entity.id
_entity.type
_entity.pdbx_description
1 polymer ?
#
loop_
_entity_poly.entity_id
_entity_poly.type
_entity_poly.pdbx_seq_one_letter_code
_entity_poly.pdbx_strand_id
1 'polypeptide(L)'
;ATVYSVDIADVQLFTRGTGLKRAHHAVHEKAGWELKDCLPLSDVVISGVPGEKFKVPTELIRDGAVCVNFSSERNFDGPAVKEKASIYVPMIGKVTIAVLLRNLLRLVQNQAARPAAMEAAVEATKAEVSGVVTL
;
A
#
# COMPACT_ATOMS: atom_id res chain seq x y z
N ALA A 1 -10.73 -3.06 -3.83
CA ALA A 1 -10.48 -3.25 -2.39
C ALA A 1 -11.15 -2.11 -1.64
N THR A 2 -11.62 -2.40 -0.44
CA THR A 2 -12.12 -1.43 0.53
C THR A 2 -11.04 -1.27 1.57
N VAL A 3 -10.61 -0.03 1.86
CA VAL A 3 -9.54 0.23 2.83
C VAL A 3 -10.08 1.13 3.92
N TYR A 4 -9.96 0.65 5.16
CA TYR A 4 -10.20 1.45 6.36
C TYR A 4 -8.84 1.97 6.84
N SER A 5 -8.64 3.28 6.73
CA SER A 5 -7.48 3.96 7.33
C SER A 5 -7.92 4.51 8.67
N VAL A 6 -7.27 4.07 9.73
CA VAL A 6 -7.56 4.49 11.11
C VAL A 6 -6.37 5.32 11.59
N ASP A 7 -6.62 6.56 11.98
CA ASP A 7 -5.68 7.40 12.71
C ASP A 7 -6.23 7.68 14.12
N ILE A 8 -5.52 8.47 14.92
CA ILE A 8 -5.84 8.75 16.32
C ILE A 8 -7.26 9.31 16.49
N ALA A 9 -7.72 10.17 15.57
CA ALA A 9 -8.96 10.92 15.73
C ALA A 9 -10.07 10.50 14.75
N ASP A 10 -9.74 9.80 13.67
CA ASP A 10 -10.67 9.56 12.58
C ASP A 10 -10.46 8.21 11.88
N VAL A 11 -11.52 7.82 11.17
CA VAL A 11 -11.51 6.67 10.27
C VAL A 11 -11.94 7.14 8.90
N GLN A 12 -11.12 6.81 7.91
CA GLN A 12 -11.36 7.11 6.51
C GLN A 12 -11.55 5.82 5.72
N LEU A 13 -12.63 5.78 4.95
CA LEU A 13 -12.98 4.68 4.07
C LEU A 13 -12.61 5.03 2.64
N PHE A 14 -11.64 4.31 2.08
CA PHE A 14 -11.28 4.39 0.67
C PHE A 14 -11.97 3.27 -0.10
N THR A 15 -12.74 3.65 -1.11
CA THR A 15 -13.37 2.70 -2.04
C THR A 15 -13.12 3.11 -3.48
N ARG A 16 -13.21 2.15 -4.40
CA ARG A 16 -13.17 2.47 -5.84
C ARG A 16 -14.46 3.16 -6.33
N GLY A 17 -15.50 3.23 -5.49
CA GLY A 17 -16.85 3.67 -5.88
C GLY A 17 -17.56 2.71 -6.86
N THR A 18 -18.77 3.06 -7.27
CA THR A 18 -19.53 2.33 -8.30
C THR A 18 -19.22 2.90 -9.69
N GLY A 19 -18.42 2.19 -10.49
CA GLY A 19 -18.15 2.52 -11.90
C GLY A 19 -16.69 2.32 -12.32
N LEU A 20 -16.47 1.74 -13.50
CA LEU A 20 -15.14 1.45 -14.05
C LEU A 20 -14.33 2.68 -14.47
N LYS A 21 -14.93 3.88 -14.48
CA LYS A 21 -14.37 5.10 -15.11
C LYS A 21 -13.71 6.09 -14.14
N ARG A 22 -13.66 5.85 -12.83
CA ARG A 22 -13.02 6.78 -11.89
C ARG A 22 -11.52 6.52 -11.79
N ALA A 23 -10.73 7.54 -12.07
CA ALA A 23 -9.27 7.52 -11.95
C ALA A 23 -8.80 7.53 -10.48
N HIS A 24 -9.62 8.06 -9.58
CA HIS A 24 -9.30 8.22 -8.15
C HIS A 24 -10.24 7.42 -7.25
N HIS A 25 -9.71 7.01 -6.10
CA HIS A 25 -10.50 6.38 -5.04
C HIS A 25 -11.44 7.42 -4.41
N ALA A 26 -12.68 7.01 -4.14
CA ALA A 26 -13.61 7.79 -3.33
C ALA A 26 -13.23 7.63 -1.86
N VAL A 27 -13.04 8.77 -1.18
CA VAL A 27 -12.71 8.84 0.24
C VAL A 27 -13.96 9.28 0.99
N HIS A 28 -14.33 8.54 2.02
CA HIS A 28 -15.47 8.83 2.87
C HIS A 28 -15.03 8.85 4.32
N GLU A 29 -15.39 9.88 5.06
CA GLU A 29 -15.24 9.87 6.51
C GLU A 29 -16.23 8.91 7.15
N LYS A 30 -15.77 8.18 8.16
CA LYS A 30 -16.57 7.32 9.01
C LYS A 30 -16.63 7.91 10.41
N ALA A 31 -17.39 8.99 10.55
CA ALA A 31 -17.53 9.68 11.83
C ALA A 31 -18.01 8.72 12.93
N GLY A 32 -17.30 8.72 14.07
CA GLY A 32 -17.60 7.87 15.22
C GLY A 32 -17.18 6.41 15.10
N TRP A 33 -16.58 6.00 13.98
CA TRP A 33 -15.98 4.67 13.88
C TRP A 33 -14.62 4.65 14.57
N GLU A 34 -14.29 3.50 15.13
CA GLU A 34 -13.01 3.24 15.78
C GLU A 34 -12.39 1.96 15.22
N LEU A 35 -11.21 1.61 15.73
CA LEU A 35 -10.49 0.39 15.38
C LEU A 35 -11.37 -0.86 15.56
N LYS A 36 -12.23 -0.88 16.59
CA LYS A 36 -13.13 -2.01 16.88
C LYS A 36 -14.18 -2.27 15.80
N ASP A 37 -14.56 -1.25 15.04
CA ASP A 37 -15.53 -1.37 13.96
C ASP A 37 -14.87 -1.84 12.66
N CYS A 38 -13.56 -1.60 12.53
CA CYS A 38 -12.79 -1.89 11.32
C CYS A 38 -12.16 -3.29 11.35
N LEU A 39 -11.61 -3.72 12.50
CA LEU A 39 -10.88 -4.99 12.62
C LEU A 39 -11.70 -6.23 12.25
N PRO A 40 -12.98 -6.38 12.67
CA PRO A 40 -13.77 -7.57 12.33
C PRO A 40 -14.09 -7.69 10.84
N LEU A 41 -14.06 -6.58 10.10
CA LEU A 41 -14.37 -6.51 8.67
C LEU A 41 -13.12 -6.68 7.79
N SER A 42 -11.93 -6.63 8.38
CA SER A 42 -10.67 -6.53 7.65
C SER A 42 -10.03 -7.91 7.43
N ASP A 43 -9.92 -8.32 6.17
CA ASP A 43 -9.19 -9.54 5.79
C ASP A 43 -7.66 -9.38 5.92
N VAL A 44 -7.19 -8.13 5.83
CA VAL A 44 -5.78 -7.77 5.97
C VAL A 44 -5.68 -6.59 6.93
N VAL A 45 -4.85 -6.73 7.96
CA VAL A 45 -4.60 -5.69 8.97
C VAL A 45 -3.13 -5.31 8.92
N ILE A 46 -2.84 -4.04 8.63
CA ILE A 46 -1.48 -3.49 8.60
C ILE A 46 -1.37 -2.46 9.73
N SER A 47 -0.41 -2.64 10.63
CA SER A 47 -0.15 -1.70 11.72
C SER A 47 1.25 -1.11 11.62
N GLY A 48 1.34 0.20 11.81
CA GLY A 48 2.56 1.00 11.65
C GLY A 48 2.71 2.08 12.71
N VAL A 49 2.11 1.90 13.89
CA VAL A 49 2.04 2.92 14.93
C VAL A 49 3.38 3.00 15.68
N PRO A 50 4.05 4.17 15.71
CA PRO A 50 5.36 4.35 16.33
C PRO A 50 5.25 4.57 17.85
N GLY A 51 4.51 3.72 18.55
CA GLY A 51 4.28 3.83 19.99
C GLY A 51 4.27 2.48 20.68
N GLU A 52 5.15 2.30 21.67
CA GLU A 52 5.26 1.07 22.45
C GLU A 52 3.96 0.68 23.15
N LYS A 53 3.20 1.70 23.62
CA LYS A 53 1.94 1.53 24.34
C LYS A 53 0.79 1.08 23.45
N PHE A 54 0.89 1.29 22.14
CA PHE A 54 -0.17 0.89 21.23
C PHE A 54 -0.11 -0.62 20.95
N LYS A 55 -1.26 -1.27 21.07
CA LYS A 55 -1.47 -2.68 20.73
C LYS A 55 -2.77 -2.83 19.97
N VAL A 56 -2.73 -3.62 18.90
CA VAL A 56 -3.93 -4.00 18.14
C VAL A 56 -4.70 -5.03 18.98
N PRO A 57 -5.99 -4.78 19.31
CA PRO A 57 -6.85 -5.73 20.01
C PRO A 57 -7.02 -7.01 19.19
N THR A 58 -6.36 -8.09 19.61
CA THR A 58 -6.25 -9.32 18.81
C THR A 58 -7.58 -10.07 18.77
N GLU A 59 -8.37 -9.97 19.82
CA GLU A 59 -9.71 -10.51 19.96
C GLU A 59 -10.68 -9.99 18.89
N LEU A 60 -10.46 -8.77 18.38
CA LEU A 60 -11.30 -8.16 17.34
C LEU A 60 -10.85 -8.51 15.92
N ILE A 61 -9.66 -9.12 15.77
CA ILE A 61 -9.15 -9.56 14.48
C ILE A 61 -9.99 -10.74 14.00
N ARG A 62 -10.40 -10.68 12.73
CA ARG A 62 -11.09 -11.75 12.03
C ARG A 62 -10.20 -13.01 11.95
N ASP A 63 -10.77 -14.17 12.23
CA ASP A 63 -10.06 -15.44 12.10
C ASP A 63 -9.62 -15.68 10.65
N GLY A 64 -8.36 -16.08 10.48
CA GLY A 64 -7.74 -16.26 9.17
C GLY A 64 -7.28 -14.97 8.50
N ALA A 65 -7.37 -13.80 9.15
CA ALA A 65 -6.84 -12.55 8.60
C ALA A 65 -5.32 -12.58 8.42
N VAL A 66 -4.81 -11.74 7.51
CA VAL A 66 -3.38 -11.50 7.35
C VAL A 66 -2.98 -10.29 8.19
N CYS A 67 -2.01 -10.45 9.09
CA CYS A 67 -1.54 -9.38 9.96
C CYS A 67 -0.10 -8.99 9.61
N VAL A 68 0.14 -7.71 9.40
CA VAL A 68 1.46 -7.16 9.06
C VAL A 68 1.84 -6.06 10.03
N ASN A 69 2.97 -6.23 10.71
CA ASN A 69 3.57 -5.18 11.52
C ASN A 69 4.67 -4.46 10.72
N PHE A 70 4.39 -3.23 10.32
CA PHE A 70 5.33 -2.34 9.64
C PHE A 70 6.10 -1.43 10.62
N SER A 71 5.58 -1.25 11.84
CA SER A 71 6.25 -0.44 12.87
C SER A 71 7.57 -1.07 13.33
N SER A 72 8.51 -0.23 13.76
CA SER A 72 9.65 -0.68 14.58
C SER A 72 9.18 -1.23 15.93
N GLU A 73 8.04 -0.73 16.41
CA GLU A 73 7.41 -1.16 17.64
C GLU A 73 6.58 -2.42 17.44
N ARG A 74 6.43 -3.19 18.52
CA ARG A 74 5.58 -4.38 18.52
C ARG A 74 4.12 -3.98 18.65
N ASN A 75 3.42 -3.72 17.55
CA ASN A 75 2.00 -3.35 17.61
C ASN A 75 1.04 -4.54 17.83
N PHE A 76 1.48 -5.78 17.58
CA PHE A 76 0.67 -6.98 17.81
C PHE A 76 1.25 -7.82 18.95
N ASP A 77 0.38 -8.47 19.72
CA ASP A 77 0.83 -9.52 20.62
C ASP A 77 1.18 -10.79 19.84
N GLY A 78 2.43 -11.24 19.98
CA GLY A 78 3.04 -12.23 19.10
C GLY A 78 2.41 -13.62 19.19
N PRO A 79 2.18 -14.18 20.39
CA PRO A 79 1.47 -15.45 20.55
C PRO A 79 0.00 -15.34 20.13
N ALA A 80 -0.73 -14.35 20.64
CA ALA A 80 -2.17 -14.22 20.40
C ALA A 80 -2.50 -14.03 18.91
N VAL A 81 -1.74 -13.20 18.19
CA VAL A 81 -2.03 -12.96 16.76
C VAL A 81 -1.76 -14.19 15.90
N LYS A 82 -0.82 -15.06 16.29
CA LYS A 82 -0.50 -16.30 15.55
C LYS A 82 -1.58 -17.36 15.66
N GLU A 83 -2.39 -17.34 16.72
CA GLU A 83 -3.50 -18.28 16.89
C GLU A 83 -4.70 -17.92 16.02
N LYS A 84 -4.87 -16.63 15.68
CA LYS A 84 -5.96 -16.14 14.84
C LYS A 84 -5.59 -15.91 13.38
N ALA A 85 -4.44 -15.30 13.13
CA ALA A 85 -4.04 -14.89 11.79
C ALA A 85 -3.59 -16.09 10.96
N SER A 86 -4.01 -16.15 9.69
CA SER A 86 -3.50 -17.15 8.75
C SER A 86 -2.02 -16.91 8.44
N ILE A 87 -1.64 -15.64 8.35
CA ILE A 87 -0.27 -15.17 8.10
C ILE A 87 0.01 -13.99 9.02
N TYR A 88 1.12 -14.07 9.76
CA TYR A 88 1.61 -12.97 10.57
C TYR A 88 3.04 -12.61 10.19
N VAL A 89 3.26 -11.34 9.82
CA VAL A 89 4.59 -10.78 9.55
C VAL A 89 4.98 -9.84 10.69
N PRO A 90 5.94 -10.22 11.56
CA PRO A 90 6.26 -9.46 12.76
C PRO A 90 7.08 -8.19 12.51
N MET A 91 7.79 -8.12 11.39
CA MET A 91 8.62 -6.98 11.02
C MET A 91 8.91 -6.97 9.51
N ILE A 92 8.83 -5.80 8.88
CA ILE A 92 9.03 -5.62 7.43
C ILE A 92 10.42 -5.11 7.05
N GLY A 93 11.25 -4.68 8.01
CA GLY A 93 12.53 -4.00 7.75
C GLY A 93 13.47 -4.69 6.76
N LYS A 94 13.59 -6.03 6.80
CA LYS A 94 14.40 -6.79 5.83
C LYS A 94 13.88 -6.68 4.39
N VAL A 95 12.56 -6.71 4.23
CA VAL A 95 11.90 -6.55 2.92
C VAL A 95 12.09 -5.11 2.43
N THR A 96 12.00 -4.11 3.33
CA THR A 96 12.27 -2.71 2.99
C THR A 96 13.66 -2.54 2.40
N ILE A 97 14.71 -3.09 3.04
CA ILE A 97 16.09 -3.02 2.53
C ILE A 97 16.20 -3.67 1.14
N ALA A 98 15.62 -4.86 0.96
CA ALA A 98 15.64 -5.54 -0.33
C ALA A 98 14.94 -4.72 -1.43
N VAL A 99 13.80 -4.09 -1.12
CA VAL A 99 13.06 -3.23 -2.04
C VAL A 99 13.87 -1.97 -2.38
N LEU A 100 14.57 -1.37 -1.41
CA LEU A 100 15.45 -0.23 -1.66
C LEU A 100 16.60 -0.59 -2.60
N LEU A 101 17.26 -1.74 -2.40
CA LEU A 101 18.30 -2.24 -3.31
C LEU A 101 17.76 -2.51 -4.71
N ARG A 102 16.58 -3.14 -4.83
CA ARG A 102 15.90 -3.33 -6.12
C ARG A 102 15.59 -2.01 -6.80
N ASN A 103 15.13 -1.01 -6.03
CA ASN A 103 14.80 0.31 -6.54
C ASN A 103 16.04 1.04 -7.03
N LEU A 104 17.17 0.92 -6.32
CA LEU A 104 18.47 1.43 -6.77
C LEU A 104 18.89 0.82 -8.11
N LEU A 105 18.87 -0.52 -8.22
CA LEU A 105 19.20 -1.20 -9.47
C LEU A 105 18.31 -0.72 -10.63
N ARG A 106 17.04 -0.48 -10.35
CA ARG A 106 16.09 0.02 -11.35
C ARG A 106 16.34 1.46 -11.75
N LEU A 107 16.78 2.31 -10.84
CA LEU A 107 17.22 3.66 -11.19
C LEU A 107 18.43 3.63 -12.13
N VAL A 108 19.43 2.79 -11.84
CA VAL A 108 20.61 2.63 -12.71
C VAL A 108 20.21 2.13 -14.10
N GLN A 109 19.36 1.10 -14.17
CA GLN A 109 18.84 0.58 -15.44
C GLN A 109 18.04 1.63 -16.23
N ASN A 110 17.18 2.39 -15.55
CA ASN A 110 16.39 3.44 -16.18
C ASN A 110 17.27 4.58 -16.70
N GLN A 111 18.34 4.94 -15.99
CA GLN A 111 19.32 5.94 -16.45
C GLN A 111 20.08 5.44 -17.67
N ALA A 112 20.51 4.18 -17.69
CA ALA A 112 21.22 3.60 -18.83
C ALA A 112 20.32 3.45 -20.08
N ALA A 113 19.02 3.20 -19.88
CA ALA A 113 18.04 3.12 -20.98
C ALA A 113 17.55 4.50 -21.46
N ARG A 114 17.82 5.57 -20.69
CA ARG A 114 17.35 6.93 -20.99
C ARG A 114 17.85 7.49 -22.33
N PRO A 115 19.11 7.30 -22.75
CA PRO A 115 19.58 7.74 -24.07
C PRO A 115 18.84 7.02 -25.20
N ALA A 116 18.74 5.68 -25.14
CA ALA A 116 18.03 4.88 -26.15
C ALA A 116 16.53 5.18 -26.21
N ALA A 117 15.90 5.41 -25.06
CA ALA A 117 14.50 5.83 -25.00
C ALA A 117 14.28 7.25 -25.54
N MET A 118 15.25 8.15 -25.35
CA MET A 118 15.18 9.51 -25.87
C MET A 118 15.43 9.55 -27.38
N GLU A 119 16.38 8.76 -27.90
CA GLU A 119 16.59 8.57 -29.35
C GLU A 119 15.35 7.98 -30.03
N ALA A 120 14.77 6.92 -29.46
CA ALA A 120 13.54 6.32 -29.99
C ALA A 120 12.34 7.30 -29.95
N ALA A 121 12.21 8.11 -28.90
CA ALA A 121 11.17 9.13 -28.81
C ALA A 121 11.36 10.27 -29.83
N VAL A 122 12.60 10.70 -30.06
CA VAL A 122 12.94 11.71 -31.08
C VAL A 122 12.61 11.16 -32.48
N GLU A 123 12.92 9.90 -32.75
CA GLU A 123 12.65 9.27 -34.06
C GLU A 123 11.16 9.06 -34.32
N ALA A 124 10.40 8.63 -33.30
CA ALA A 124 8.93 8.54 -33.37
C ALA A 124 8.29 9.92 -33.61
N THR A 125 8.76 10.96 -32.92
CA THR A 125 8.26 12.34 -33.11
C THR A 125 8.57 12.84 -34.53
N LYS A 126 9.75 12.50 -35.07
CA LYS A 126 10.16 12.89 -36.43
C LYS A 126 9.32 12.18 -37.51
N ALA A 127 8.97 10.92 -37.29
CA ALA A 127 8.09 10.15 -38.17
C ALA A 127 6.65 10.72 -38.18
N GLU A 128 6.11 11.10 -37.02
CA GLU A 128 4.81 11.75 -36.91
C GLU A 128 4.78 13.12 -37.61
N VAL A 129 5.81 13.96 -37.39
CA VAL A 129 5.90 15.28 -38.04
C VAL A 129 6.04 15.15 -39.56
N SER A 130 6.80 14.17 -40.06
CA SER A 130 6.94 13.92 -41.50
C SER A 130 5.63 13.46 -42.15
N GLY A 131 4.79 12.71 -41.43
CA GLY A 131 3.47 12.27 -41.91
C GLY A 131 2.43 13.40 -41.97
N VAL A 132 2.58 14.43 -41.12
CA VAL A 132 1.69 15.61 -41.12
C VAL A 132 2.07 16.62 -42.21
N VAL A 133 3.36 16.71 -42.59
CA VAL A 133 3.85 17.66 -43.62
C VAL A 133 3.62 17.14 -45.05
N THR A 134 3.24 15.88 -45.23
CA THR A 134 2.97 15.25 -46.55
C THR A 134 1.48 15.20 -46.93
N LEU A 135 0.60 15.82 -46.14
CA LEU A 135 -0.82 16.09 -46.45
C LEU A 135 -1.02 17.57 -46.79
#